data_AF-A0A7U9T7I8-F1
#
_entry.id   AF-A0A7U9T7I8-F1
#
_cell.length_a   1.000
_cell.length_b   1.000
_cell.length_c   1.000
_cell.angle_alpha   90.00
_cell.angle_beta   90.00
_cell.angle_gamma   90.00
#
_symmetry.space_group_name_H-M   'P 1'
#
loop_
_entity.id
_entity.type
_entity.pdbx_description
1 polymer ?
#
loop_
_entity_poly.entity_id
_entity_poly.type
_entity_poly.pdbx_seq_one_letter_code
_entity_poly.pdbx_strand_id
1 'polypeptide(L)'
;MFAYVADEDWTERRELQRQGIEVAKADGRHLGRPRVEYPDNWEDCYERWKSGVISAKEAMTLTGLKKDSFYRLTKKYELQMKDAEEEKL
;
A
#
# COMPACT_ATOMS: atom_id res chain seq x y z
N MET A 1 27.56 23.83 27.37
CA MET A 1 26.41 23.38 28.20
C MET A 1 25.18 23.14 27.33
N PHE A 2 24.64 24.14 26.63
CA PHE A 2 23.42 23.99 25.81
C PHE A 2 23.51 22.98 24.65
N ALA A 3 24.66 22.86 23.98
CA ALA A 3 24.82 21.92 22.87
C ALA A 3 24.84 20.44 23.31
N TYR A 4 25.34 20.17 24.52
CA TYR A 4 25.41 18.82 25.07
C TYR A 4 24.02 18.32 25.52
N VAL A 5 23.29 19.17 26.23
CA VAL A 5 21.90 18.90 26.65
C VAL A 5 20.98 18.70 25.43
N ALA A 6 21.16 19.53 24.39
CA ALA A 6 20.39 19.38 23.16
C ALA A 6 20.65 18.03 22.47
N ASP A 7 21.90 17.56 22.41
CA ASP A 7 22.26 16.27 21.81
C ASP A 7 21.64 15.10 22.59
N GLU A 8 21.70 15.13 23.92
CA GLU A 8 21.05 14.13 24.79
C GLU A 8 19.53 14.09 24.55
N ASP A 9 18.85 15.24 24.50
CA ASP A 9 17.40 15.33 24.23
C ASP A 9 17.00 14.72 22.86
N TRP A 10 17.84 14.86 21.83
CA TRP A 10 17.58 14.27 20.51
C TRP A 10 17.69 12.75 20.54
N THR A 11 18.71 12.23 21.22
CA THR A 11 18.91 10.78 21.34
C THR A 11 17.78 10.13 22.12
N GLU A 12 17.33 10.76 23.22
CA GLU A 12 16.22 10.28 24.03
C GLU A 12 14.91 10.25 23.22
N ARG A 13 14.59 11.33 22.50
CA ARG A 13 13.39 11.39 21.66
C ARG A 13 13.37 10.33 20.57
N ARG A 14 14.53 10.04 19.96
CA ARG A 14 14.65 9.01 18.92
C ARG A 14 14.42 7.63 19.50
N GLU A 15 14.94 7.36 20.69
CA GLU A 15 14.76 6.10 21.38
C GLU A 15 13.30 5.90 21.79
N LEU A 16 12.65 6.92 22.35
CA LEU A 16 11.22 6.89 22.67
C LEU A 16 10.35 6.70 21.41
N GLN A 17 10.68 7.36 20.30
CA GLN A 17 10.00 7.16 19.03
C GLN A 17 10.15 5.72 18.51
N ARG A 18 11.35 5.15 18.62
CA ARG A 18 11.62 3.75 18.25
C ARG A 18 10.76 2.80 19.09
N GLN A 19 10.75 2.97 20.40
CA GLN A 19 9.95 2.16 21.32
C GLN A 19 8.44 2.29 21.02
N GLY A 20 7.95 3.51 20.76
CA GLY A 20 6.55 3.73 20.36
C GLY A 20 6.18 3.05 19.04
N ILE A 21 7.08 3.06 18.06
CA ILE A 21 6.92 2.33 16.79
C ILE A 21 6.90 0.82 17.01
N GLU A 22 7.76 0.28 17.89
CA GLU A 22 7.79 -1.14 18.22
C GLU A 22 6.48 -1.61 18.88
N VAL A 23 5.97 -0.84 19.85
CA VAL A 23 4.68 -1.12 20.49
C VAL A 23 3.55 -1.10 19.47
N ALA A 24 3.48 -0.07 18.61
CA ALA A 24 2.44 0.01 17.59
C ALA A 24 2.54 -1.11 16.54
N LYS A 25 3.75 -1.56 16.22
CA LYS A 25 3.97 -2.72 15.34
C LYS A 25 3.53 -4.03 16.01
N ALA A 26 3.78 -4.19 17.31
CA ALA A 26 3.34 -5.36 18.08
C ALA A 26 1.81 -5.42 18.22
N ASP A 27 1.15 -4.27 18.38
CA ASP A 27 -0.32 -4.12 18.35
C ASP A 27 -0.93 -4.34 16.96
N GLY A 28 -0.12 -4.59 15.93
CA GLY A 28 -0.58 -4.81 14.57
C GLY A 28 -1.14 -3.56 13.87
N ARG A 29 -0.89 -2.36 14.40
CA ARG A 29 -1.29 -1.12 13.73
C ARG A 29 -0.48 -0.92 12.46
N HIS A 30 -1.17 -0.58 11.35
CA HIS A 30 -0.51 -0.27 10.08
C HIS A 30 0.24 1.06 10.20
N LEU A 31 1.54 0.98 10.40
CA LEU A 31 2.42 2.14 10.49
C LEU A 31 2.79 2.65 9.09
N GLY A 32 2.45 3.90 8.81
CA GLY A 32 2.77 4.58 7.55
C GLY A 32 1.55 4.89 6.69
N ARG A 33 1.76 5.16 5.40
CA ARG A 33 0.68 5.53 4.48
C ARG A 33 -0.29 4.35 4.32
N PRO A 34 -1.61 4.56 4.43
CA PRO A 34 -2.59 3.51 4.18
C PRO A 34 -2.39 2.93 2.78
N ARG A 35 -2.59 1.61 2.67
CA ARG A 35 -2.52 0.95 1.36
C ARG A 35 -3.66 1.47 0.50
N VAL A 36 -3.39 1.62 -0.79
CA VAL A 36 -4.43 1.92 -1.77
C VAL A 36 -5.37 0.71 -1.81
N GLU A 37 -6.64 0.95 -1.55
CA GLU A 37 -7.69 -0.05 -1.65
C GLU A 37 -8.18 -0.19 -3.09
N TYR A 38 -8.86 -1.30 -3.36
CA TYR A 38 -9.50 -1.49 -4.65
C TYR A 38 -10.75 -0.61 -4.72
N PRO A 39 -10.94 0.19 -5.78
CA PRO A 39 -12.20 0.88 -6.00
C PRO A 39 -13.32 -0.12 -6.32
N ASP A 40 -14.57 0.22 -6.05
CA ASP A 40 -15.73 -0.69 -6.23
C ASP A 40 -15.87 -1.18 -7.68
N ASN A 41 -15.44 -0.38 -8.66
CA ASN A 41 -15.49 -0.70 -10.08
C ASN A 41 -14.24 -1.41 -10.61
N TRP A 42 -13.39 -1.93 -9.72
CA TRP A 42 -12.11 -2.52 -10.09
C TRP A 42 -12.25 -3.76 -10.96
N GLU A 43 -13.12 -4.70 -10.60
CA GLU A 43 -13.29 -5.96 -11.33
C GLU A 43 -13.78 -5.71 -12.77
N ASP A 44 -14.87 -4.96 -12.93
CA ASP A 44 -15.40 -4.58 -14.24
C ASP A 44 -14.34 -3.86 -15.11
N CYS A 45 -13.62 -2.90 -14.53
CA CYS A 45 -12.59 -2.16 -15.27
C CYS A 45 -11.42 -3.08 -15.65
N TYR A 46 -11.02 -3.98 -14.76
CA TYR A 46 -9.94 -4.92 -15.00
C TYR A 46 -10.31 -5.93 -16.09
N GLU A 47 -11.51 -6.52 -16.05
CA GLU A 47 -11.98 -7.45 -17.08
C GLU A 47 -12.08 -6.79 -18.46
N ARG A 48 -12.63 -5.58 -18.53
CA ARG A 48 -12.74 -4.82 -19.78
C ARG A 48 -11.37 -4.43 -20.34
N TRP A 49 -10.42 -4.10 -19.46
CA TRP A 49 -9.05 -3.82 -19.88
C TRP A 49 -8.32 -5.10 -20.32
N LYS A 50 -8.47 -6.21 -19.59
CA LYS A 50 -7.84 -7.50 -19.90
C LYS A 50 -8.36 -8.11 -21.20
N SER A 51 -9.65 -7.92 -21.49
CA SER A 51 -10.28 -8.29 -22.76
C SER A 51 -9.96 -7.34 -23.92
N GLY A 52 -9.26 -6.23 -23.66
CA GLY A 52 -8.86 -5.26 -24.68
C GLY A 52 -9.99 -4.33 -25.14
N VAL A 53 -11.12 -4.28 -24.42
CA VAL A 53 -12.28 -3.42 -24.73
C VAL A 53 -11.98 -1.95 -24.42
N ILE A 54 -11.19 -1.67 -23.39
CA ILE A 54 -10.77 -0.32 -23.02
C ILE A 54 -9.25 -0.22 -22.92
N SER A 55 -8.70 0.97 -23.17
CA SER A 55 -7.27 1.23 -22.99
C SER A 55 -6.91 1.36 -21.51
N ALA A 56 -5.62 1.17 -21.19
CA ALA A 56 -5.12 1.37 -19.83
C ALA A 56 -5.39 2.80 -19.31
N LYS A 57 -5.35 3.80 -20.20
CA LYS A 57 -5.63 5.20 -19.85
C LYS A 57 -7.09 5.42 -19.47
N GLU A 58 -8.01 4.77 -20.19
CA GLU A 58 -9.44 4.82 -19.88
C GLU A 58 -9.75 4.08 -18.59
N ALA A 59 -9.18 2.89 -18.37
CA ALA A 59 -9.32 2.14 -17.13
C ALA A 59 -8.83 2.95 -15.91
N MET A 60 -7.68 3.63 -16.03
CA MET A 60 -7.17 4.54 -14.99
C MET A 60 -8.12 5.71 -14.73
N THR A 61 -8.76 6.24 -15.78
CA THR A 61 -9.70 7.36 -15.65
C THR A 61 -10.98 6.92 -14.95
N LEU A 62 -11.53 5.76 -15.33
CA LEU A 62 -12.74 5.17 -14.74
C LEU A 62 -12.54 4.80 -13.27
N THR A 63 -11.36 4.27 -12.91
CA THR A 63 -11.02 3.90 -11.53
C THR A 63 -10.51 5.08 -10.70
N GLY A 64 -10.23 6.24 -11.31
CA GLY A 64 -9.65 7.41 -10.64
C GLY A 64 -8.22 7.18 -10.13
N LEU A 65 -7.53 6.16 -10.63
CA LEU A 65 -6.21 5.76 -10.15
C LEU A 65 -5.09 6.38 -10.98
N LYS A 66 -4.00 6.76 -10.31
CA LYS A 66 -2.75 7.10 -10.99
C LYS A 66 -2.11 5.85 -11.60
N LYS A 67 -1.32 6.04 -12.66
CA LYS A 67 -0.61 4.98 -13.39
C LYS A 67 0.15 4.02 -12.48
N ASP A 68 0.91 4.57 -11.53
CA ASP A 68 1.69 3.78 -10.55
C ASP A 68 0.80 2.88 -9.69
N SER A 69 -0.32 3.42 -9.20
CA SER A 69 -1.25 2.72 -8.32
C SER A 69 -2.04 1.66 -9.08
N PHE A 70 -2.44 1.96 -10.32
CA PHE A 70 -3.14 1.03 -11.21
C PHE A 70 -2.32 -0.25 -11.44
N TYR A 71 -1.10 -0.14 -11.97
CA TYR A 71 -0.27 -1.33 -12.25
C TYR A 71 0.11 -2.10 -10.97
N ARG A 72 0.27 -1.40 -9.85
CA ARG A 72 0.57 -2.04 -8.56
C ARG A 72 -0.62 -2.85 -8.04
N LEU A 73 -1.84 -2.36 -8.22
CA LEU A 73 -3.07 -3.07 -7.88
C LEU A 73 -3.32 -4.24 -8.85
N THR A 74 -3.06 -4.06 -10.15
CA THR A 74 -3.12 -5.13 -11.15
C THR A 74 -2.23 -6.31 -10.78
N LYS A 75 -0.95 -6.05 -10.49
CA LYS A 75 -0.02 -7.11 -10.12
C LYS A 75 -0.46 -7.84 -8.85
N LYS A 76 -1.00 -7.11 -7.88
CA LYS A 76 -1.53 -7.69 -6.64
C LYS A 76 -2.76 -8.57 -6.92
N TYR A 77 -3.66 -8.12 -7.79
CA TYR A 77 -4.84 -8.87 -8.20
C TYR A 77 -4.47 -10.18 -8.92
N GLU A 78 -3.53 -10.12 -9.87
CA GLU A 78 -3.04 -11.32 -10.56
C GLU A 78 -2.34 -12.31 -9.62
N LEU A 79 -1.62 -11.82 -8.61
CA LEU A 79 -1.01 -12.68 -7.59
C LEU A 79 -2.07 -13.36 -6.73
N GLN A 80 -3.07 -12.61 -6.26
CA GLN A 80 -4.18 -13.16 -5.48
C GLN A 80 -4.96 -14.24 -6.24
N MET A 81 -5.17 -14.06 -7.56
CA MET A 81 -5.82 -15.08 -8.38
C MET A 81 -4.97 -16.35 -8.50
N LYS A 82 -3.64 -16.23 -8.62
CA LYS A 82 -2.73 -17.38 -8.66
C LYS A 82 -2.68 -18.14 -7.34
N ASP A 83 -2.57 -17.41 -6.23
CA ASP A 83 -2.56 -17.99 -4.89
C ASP A 83 -3.86 -18.79 -4.63
N ALA A 84 -5.01 -18.27 -5.09
CA ALA A 84 -6.30 -18.94 -4.99
C ALA A 84 -6.46 -20.17 -5.93
N GLU A 85 -5.68 -20.23 -7.00
CA GLU A 85 -5.66 -21.35 -7.95
C GLU A 85 -4.74 -22.48 -7.45
N GLU A 86 -3.62 -22.14 -6.80
CA GLU A 86 -2.73 -23.10 -6.12
C GLU A 86 -3.37 -23.73 -4.87
N GLU A 87 -4.17 -22.99 -4.10
CA GLU A 87 -4.85 -23.51 -2.90
C GLU A 87 -5.99 -24.50 -3.23
N LYS A 88 -6.45 -24.53 -4.49
CA LYS A 88 -7.49 -25.44 -4.99
C LYS A 88 -6.96 -26.77 -5.56
N LEU A 89 -5.64 -26.95 -5.63
CA LEU A 89 -4.98 -28.17 -6.09
C LEU A 89 -4.61 -29.08 -4.91
#